data_AF-A0A6A3KTJ8-F1
#
_entry.id   AF-A0A6A3KTJ8-F1
#
_cell.length_a   1.000
_cell.length_b   1.000
_cell.length_c   1.000
_cell.angle_alpha   90.00
_cell.angle_beta   90.00
_cell.angle_gamma   90.00
#
_symmetry.space_group_name_H-M   'P 1'
#
loop_
_entity.id
_entity.type
_entity.pdbx_description
1 polymer ?
#
loop_
_entity_poly.entity_id
_entity_poly.type
_entity_poly.pdbx_seq_one_letter_code
_entity_poly.pdbx_strand_id
1 'polypeptide(L)'
;MEPDHLLTSIRVVCMNHPRVSALDHVLHLVDDLLFPSARLTLPRCVLFDSPRLFLRVLSALDNDANRCKFEKQQQMRLAMQAAAQRGQLWTVQLLYQRHPAALTGATAQAAGASGHLPMIQWVHEIKRCLMNVDYYAAVYKTFEASASRGDLRTVQWLVRTYERVVFDLSIPAGAGHLEVTKWIWEHGRYRCRSNAADEVAKRGDLEMMKFLVGHSLVKDGSSALDLAAGG
;
A
#
# COMPACT_ATOMS: atom_id res chain seq x y z
N MET A 1 20.20 -26.97 6.08
CA MET A 1 18.80 -26.97 6.56
C MET A 1 18.82 -26.17 7.85
N GLU A 2 18.45 -24.89 7.79
CA GLU A 2 18.67 -23.97 8.91
C GLU A 2 17.68 -24.22 10.07
N PRO A 3 18.14 -24.26 11.33
CA PRO A 3 17.32 -24.53 12.52
C PRO A 3 16.42 -23.36 12.98
N ASP A 4 16.16 -22.37 12.12
CA ASP A 4 15.59 -21.06 12.52
C ASP A 4 14.06 -20.96 12.47
N HIS A 5 13.38 -22.11 12.39
CA HIS A 5 11.92 -22.16 12.23
C HIS A 5 11.15 -22.81 13.38
N LEU A 6 11.73 -23.00 14.57
CA LEU A 6 11.01 -23.53 15.75
C LEU A 6 10.36 -22.42 16.60
N LEU A 7 9.21 -22.71 17.22
CA LEU A 7 8.49 -21.78 18.09
C LEU A 7 9.37 -21.46 19.29
N THR A 8 9.33 -20.21 19.77
CA THR A 8 10.10 -19.79 20.93
C THR A 8 9.71 -20.59 22.18
N SER A 9 8.43 -20.98 22.30
CA SER A 9 7.95 -21.90 23.35
C SER A 9 8.64 -23.26 23.29
N ILE A 10 8.85 -23.82 22.10
CA ILE A 10 9.58 -25.08 21.92
C ILE A 10 11.05 -24.91 22.26
N ARG A 11 11.68 -23.81 21.85
CA ARG A 11 13.07 -23.51 22.23
C ARG A 11 13.23 -23.46 23.75
N VAL A 12 12.28 -22.84 24.47
CA VAL A 12 12.27 -22.81 25.95
C VAL A 12 12.08 -24.20 26.55
N VAL A 13 11.17 -25.01 26.00
CA VAL A 13 10.97 -26.41 26.45
C VAL A 13 12.22 -27.26 26.17
N CYS A 14 12.88 -27.08 25.02
CA CYS A 14 14.12 -27.76 24.66
C CYS A 14 15.28 -27.41 25.59
N MET A 15 15.37 -26.15 26.04
CA MET A 15 16.39 -25.74 27.02
C MET A 15 16.22 -26.47 28.36
N ASN A 16 14.98 -26.81 28.74
CA ASN A 16 14.68 -27.50 30.00
C ASN A 16 14.64 -29.04 29.87
N HIS A 17 14.58 -29.57 28.65
CA HIS A 17 14.47 -31.02 28.39
C HIS A 17 15.42 -31.49 27.26
N PRO A 18 16.73 -31.63 27.53
CA PRO A 18 17.75 -31.93 26.51
C PRO A 18 17.61 -33.29 25.82
N ARG A 19 16.86 -34.24 26.42
CA ARG A 19 16.55 -35.53 25.78
C ARG A 19 15.55 -35.40 24.64
N VAL A 20 14.65 -34.42 24.71
CA VAL A 20 13.66 -34.12 23.65
C VAL A 20 14.32 -33.30 22.55
N SER A 21 15.25 -32.40 22.91
CA SER A 21 16.00 -31.61 21.92
C SER A 21 16.91 -32.44 21.02
N ALA A 22 17.27 -33.67 21.41
CA ALA A 22 18.07 -34.59 20.61
C ALA A 22 17.28 -35.29 19.49
N LEU A 23 15.94 -35.13 19.47
CA LEU A 23 15.04 -35.80 18.52
C LEU A 23 14.39 -34.77 17.59
N ASP A 24 15.08 -34.39 16.52
CA ASP A 24 14.63 -33.36 15.58
C ASP A 24 13.21 -33.60 15.03
N HIS A 25 12.87 -34.86 14.73
CA HIS A 25 11.53 -35.23 14.23
C HIS A 25 10.42 -34.97 15.27
N VAL A 26 10.70 -35.17 16.57
CA VAL A 26 9.73 -34.89 17.64
C VAL A 26 9.54 -33.39 17.80
N LEU A 27 10.62 -32.61 17.68
CA LEU A 27 10.55 -31.15 17.74
C LEU A 27 9.68 -30.59 16.61
N HIS A 28 9.85 -31.10 15.39
CA HIS A 28 9.02 -30.71 14.25
C HIS A 28 7.55 -31.09 14.44
N LEU A 29 7.24 -32.28 14.96
CA LEU A 29 5.87 -32.70 15.26
C LEU A 29 5.20 -31.82 16.34
N VAL A 30 5.93 -31.45 17.39
CA VAL A 30 5.43 -30.57 18.45
C VAL A 30 5.24 -29.14 17.92
N ASP A 31 6.13 -28.66 17.05
CA ASP A 31 6.01 -27.36 16.39
C ASP A 31 4.79 -27.29 15.47
N ASP A 32 4.58 -28.32 14.67
CA ASP A 32 3.42 -28.46 13.79
C ASP A 32 2.11 -28.58 14.58
N LEU A 33 2.11 -29.28 15.72
CA LEU A 33 0.92 -29.42 16.58
C LEU A 33 0.56 -28.10 17.29
N LEU A 34 1.56 -27.36 17.77
CA LEU A 34 1.35 -26.10 18.47
C LEU A 34 1.03 -24.94 17.53
N PHE A 35 1.37 -25.06 16.25
CA PHE A 35 1.11 -24.01 15.27
C PHE A 35 -0.23 -24.22 14.56
N PRO A 36 -1.23 -23.32 14.73
CA PRO A 36 -2.52 -23.46 14.06
C PRO A 36 -2.46 -23.05 12.57
N SER A 37 -1.61 -23.73 11.78
CA SER A 37 -1.40 -23.51 10.34
C SER A 37 -2.69 -23.65 9.52
N ALA A 38 -3.60 -24.52 9.94
CA ALA A 38 -4.86 -24.75 9.24
C ALA A 38 -5.83 -23.56 9.33
N ARG A 39 -5.73 -22.71 10.37
CA ARG A 39 -6.66 -21.57 10.60
C ARG A 39 -6.10 -20.22 10.16
N LEU A 40 -4.78 -20.10 10.02
CA LEU A 40 -4.08 -18.88 9.62
C LEU A 40 -3.76 -18.89 8.13
N THR A 41 -4.46 -18.03 7.38
CA THR A 41 -4.22 -17.82 5.95
C THR A 41 -3.09 -16.80 5.74
N LEU A 42 -2.40 -16.88 4.59
CA LEU A 42 -1.32 -15.92 4.27
C LEU A 42 -1.79 -14.44 4.34
N PRO A 43 -2.96 -14.06 3.79
CA PRO A 43 -3.45 -12.68 3.89
C PRO A 43 -3.70 -12.23 5.33
N ARG A 44 -4.12 -13.13 6.22
CA ARG A 44 -4.27 -12.80 7.65
C ARG A 44 -2.93 -12.56 8.32
N CYS A 45 -1.89 -13.29 7.92
CA CYS A 45 -0.55 -13.14 8.50
C CYS A 45 0.06 -11.76 8.27
N VAL A 46 -0.26 -11.15 7.13
CA VAL A 46 0.14 -9.78 6.78
C VAL A 46 -0.31 -8.77 7.85
N LEU A 47 -1.46 -9.00 8.49
CA LEU A 47 -2.02 -8.10 9.52
C LEU A 47 -1.20 -8.09 10.81
N PHE A 48 -0.52 -9.20 11.12
CA PHE A 48 0.29 -9.33 12.35
C PHE A 48 1.71 -8.76 12.21
N ASP A 49 2.11 -8.34 11.00
CA ASP A 49 3.41 -7.73 10.71
C ASP A 49 4.62 -8.52 11.25
N SER A 50 4.47 -9.85 11.34
CA SER A 50 5.50 -10.73 11.90
C SER A 50 6.16 -11.53 10.78
N PRO A 51 7.44 -11.26 10.42
CA PRO A 51 8.12 -11.95 9.33
C PRO A 51 8.30 -13.44 9.64
N ARG A 52 8.51 -13.80 10.91
CA ARG A 52 8.64 -15.20 11.35
C ARG A 52 7.33 -15.97 11.19
N LEU A 53 6.21 -15.37 11.61
CA LEU A 53 4.89 -15.97 11.42
C LEU A 53 4.57 -16.13 9.94
N PHE A 54 4.86 -15.09 9.15
CA PHE A 54 4.61 -15.07 7.72
C PHE A 54 5.38 -16.16 6.98
N LEU A 55 6.69 -16.30 7.22
CA LEU A 55 7.53 -17.33 6.60
C LEU A 55 7.06 -18.75 6.96
N ARG A 56 6.60 -18.96 8.19
CA ARG A 56 6.08 -20.25 8.64
C ARG A 56 4.79 -20.63 7.94
N VAL A 57 3.83 -19.70 7.85
CA VAL A 57 2.57 -19.96 7.10
C VAL A 57 2.84 -20.13 5.61
N LEU A 58 3.80 -19.38 5.06
CA LEU A 58 4.22 -19.55 3.67
C LEU A 58 4.79 -20.95 3.42
N SER A 59 5.71 -21.42 4.28
CA SER A 59 6.26 -22.77 4.17
C SER A 59 5.18 -23.85 4.35
N ALA A 60 4.26 -23.66 5.28
CA ALA A 60 3.14 -24.58 5.47
C ALA A 60 2.22 -24.62 4.24
N LEU A 61 1.96 -23.49 3.59
CA LEU A 61 1.17 -23.42 2.35
C LEU A 61 1.88 -24.12 1.18
N ASP A 62 3.20 -23.93 1.04
CA ASP A 62 3.99 -24.57 -0.01
C ASP A 62 3.92 -26.10 0.10
N ASN A 63 4.07 -26.62 1.32
CA ASN A 63 4.07 -28.06 1.63
C ASN A 63 2.68 -28.70 1.71
N ASP A 64 1.60 -27.92 1.67
CA ASP A 64 0.23 -28.43 1.76
C ASP A 64 -0.16 -29.24 0.52
N ALA A 65 -0.20 -30.57 0.63
CA ALA A 65 -0.57 -31.46 -0.46
C ALA A 65 -2.09 -31.47 -0.76
N ASN A 66 -2.91 -30.99 0.17
CA ASN A 66 -4.37 -31.04 0.04
C ASN A 66 -4.92 -29.84 -0.75
N ARG A 67 -4.24 -28.68 -0.68
CA ARG A 67 -4.66 -27.49 -1.42
C ARG A 67 -4.28 -27.56 -2.89
N CYS A 68 -5.25 -27.30 -3.75
CA CYS A 68 -5.00 -27.26 -5.19
C CYS A 68 -4.16 -26.04 -5.57
N LYS A 69 -3.53 -26.09 -6.76
CA LYS A 69 -2.68 -25.01 -7.28
C LYS A 69 -3.41 -23.65 -7.31
N PHE A 70 -4.70 -23.65 -7.64
CA PHE A 70 -5.52 -22.44 -7.68
C PHE A 70 -5.67 -21.78 -6.31
N GLU A 71 -5.93 -22.56 -5.26
CA GLU A 71 -6.06 -22.03 -3.89
C GLU A 71 -4.75 -21.43 -3.38
N LYS A 72 -3.61 -22.11 -3.64
CA LYS A 72 -2.28 -21.59 -3.29
C LYS A 72 -2.00 -20.26 -4.01
N GLN A 73 -2.32 -20.19 -5.30
CA GLN A 73 -2.17 -18.96 -6.08
C GLN A 73 -3.07 -17.83 -5.57
N GLN A 74 -4.30 -18.14 -5.18
CA GLN A 74 -5.22 -17.15 -4.65
C GLN A 74 -4.77 -16.60 -3.30
N GLN A 75 -4.30 -17.46 -2.40
CA GLN A 75 -3.69 -17.06 -1.11
C GLN A 75 -2.52 -16.10 -1.33
N MET A 76 -1.63 -16.43 -2.27
CA MET A 76 -0.47 -15.61 -2.64
C MET A 76 -0.88 -14.24 -3.20
N ARG A 77 -1.85 -14.18 -4.12
CA ARG A 77 -2.37 -12.94 -4.68
C ARG A 77 -2.98 -12.03 -3.61
N LEU A 78 -3.84 -12.58 -2.76
CA LEU A 78 -4.50 -11.83 -1.70
C LEU A 78 -3.50 -11.33 -0.65
N ALA A 79 -2.50 -12.14 -0.31
CA ALA A 79 -1.45 -11.75 0.63
C ALA A 79 -0.57 -10.64 0.05
N MET A 80 -0.20 -10.74 -1.22
CA MET A 80 0.59 -9.70 -1.89
C MET A 80 -0.18 -8.38 -1.97
N GLN A 81 -1.49 -8.42 -2.29
CA GLN A 81 -2.35 -7.23 -2.29
C GLN A 81 -2.47 -6.61 -0.89
N ALA A 82 -2.70 -7.42 0.15
CA ALA A 82 -2.80 -6.93 1.53
C ALA A 82 -1.47 -6.31 2.02
N ALA A 83 -0.34 -6.95 1.71
CA ALA A 83 0.99 -6.44 2.05
C ALA A 83 1.27 -5.12 1.32
N ALA A 84 0.89 -5.04 0.04
CA ALA A 84 1.00 -3.83 -0.75
C ALA A 84 0.14 -2.71 -0.16
N GLN A 85 -1.10 -2.96 0.25
CA GLN A 85 -1.95 -1.93 0.85
C GLN A 85 -1.33 -1.32 2.13
N ARG A 86 -0.55 -2.11 2.86
CA ARG A 86 0.11 -1.70 4.12
C ARG A 86 1.51 -1.12 3.93
N GLY A 87 2.04 -1.08 2.70
CA GLY A 87 3.41 -0.62 2.45
C GLY A 87 4.50 -1.60 2.86
N GLN A 88 4.19 -2.87 3.11
CA GLN A 88 5.16 -3.90 3.53
C GLN A 88 6.00 -4.38 2.34
N LEU A 89 6.95 -3.54 1.90
CA LEU A 89 7.77 -3.80 0.71
C LEU A 89 8.52 -5.14 0.78
N TRP A 90 9.10 -5.48 1.93
CA TRP A 90 9.81 -6.75 2.11
C TRP A 90 8.91 -7.96 1.84
N THR A 91 7.69 -7.97 2.39
CA THR A 91 6.72 -9.05 2.18
C THR A 91 6.31 -9.15 0.71
N VAL A 92 6.06 -8.01 0.05
CA VAL A 92 5.72 -7.98 -1.38
C VAL A 92 6.86 -8.54 -2.24
N GLN A 93 8.10 -8.14 -1.95
CA GLN A 93 9.30 -8.62 -2.65
C GLN A 93 9.51 -10.13 -2.45
N LEU A 94 9.34 -10.62 -1.21
CA LEU A 94 9.42 -12.04 -0.88
C LEU A 94 8.37 -12.84 -1.67
N LEU A 95 7.12 -12.39 -1.68
CA LEU A 95 6.04 -13.07 -2.42
C LEU A 95 6.27 -13.00 -3.93
N TYR A 96 6.86 -11.92 -4.44
CA TYR A 96 7.17 -11.78 -5.86
C TYR A 96 8.27 -12.75 -6.30
N GLN A 97 9.32 -12.94 -5.50
CA GLN A 97 10.39 -13.91 -5.80
C GLN A 97 9.84 -15.34 -5.92
N ARG A 98 8.84 -15.69 -5.10
CA ARG A 98 8.20 -17.01 -5.12
C ARG A 98 7.16 -17.16 -6.23
N HIS A 99 6.38 -16.10 -6.48
CA HIS A 99 5.28 -16.16 -7.44
C HIS A 99 5.09 -14.82 -8.18
N PRO A 100 5.88 -14.55 -9.24
CA PRO A 100 5.82 -13.28 -9.98
C PRO A 100 4.46 -12.98 -10.63
N ALA A 101 3.64 -14.00 -10.88
CA ALA A 101 2.30 -13.88 -11.43
C ALA A 101 1.26 -13.38 -10.41
N ALA A 102 1.60 -13.31 -9.11
CA ALA A 102 0.73 -12.69 -8.10
C ALA A 102 0.70 -11.16 -8.22
N LEU A 103 1.76 -10.55 -8.77
CA LEU A 103 1.83 -9.11 -8.97
C LEU A 103 0.90 -8.69 -10.13
N THR A 104 -0.19 -8.04 -9.76
CA THR A 104 -1.32 -7.72 -10.66
C THR A 104 -1.72 -6.24 -10.57
N GLY A 105 -2.65 -5.80 -11.43
CA GLY A 105 -3.19 -4.43 -11.38
C GLY A 105 -3.79 -4.08 -10.01
N ALA A 106 -4.50 -5.02 -9.38
CA ALA A 106 -5.04 -4.85 -8.03
C ALA A 106 -3.92 -4.65 -6.97
N THR A 107 -2.80 -5.35 -7.10
CA THR A 107 -1.62 -5.15 -6.24
C THR A 107 -1.00 -3.79 -6.46
N ALA A 108 -0.89 -3.32 -7.72
CA ALA A 108 -0.38 -1.99 -8.04
C ALA A 108 -1.29 -0.88 -7.49
N GLN A 109 -2.62 -1.04 -7.58
CA GLN A 109 -3.58 -0.12 -6.96
C GLN A 109 -3.44 -0.09 -5.43
N ALA A 110 -3.31 -1.26 -4.80
CA ALA A 110 -3.08 -1.36 -3.35
C ALA A 110 -1.76 -0.69 -2.95
N ALA A 111 -0.68 -0.90 -3.72
CA ALA A 111 0.58 -0.22 -3.50
C ALA A 111 0.42 1.31 -3.58
N GLY A 112 -0.33 1.82 -4.56
CA GLY A 112 -0.66 3.23 -4.66
C GLY A 112 -1.41 3.77 -3.45
N ALA A 113 -2.44 3.04 -2.98
CA ALA A 113 -3.23 3.43 -1.82
C ALA A 113 -2.40 3.53 -0.52
N SER A 114 -1.33 2.73 -0.39
CA SER A 114 -0.45 2.79 0.80
C SER A 114 0.29 4.12 0.96
N GLY A 115 0.61 4.81 -0.15
CA GLY A 115 1.54 5.95 -0.18
C GLY A 115 3.00 5.65 0.12
N HIS A 116 3.39 4.39 0.21
CA HIS A 116 4.78 4.05 0.47
C HIS A 116 5.59 4.16 -0.84
N LEU A 117 6.15 5.35 -1.09
CA LEU A 117 6.85 5.69 -2.34
C LEU A 117 7.86 4.63 -2.82
N PRO A 118 8.75 4.07 -1.97
CA PRO A 118 9.71 3.05 -2.44
C PRO A 118 9.04 1.81 -3.03
N MET A 119 7.85 1.45 -2.54
CA MET A 119 7.12 0.29 -3.08
C MET A 119 6.43 0.63 -4.40
N ILE A 120 5.88 1.84 -4.54
CA ILE A 120 5.30 2.31 -5.80
C ILE A 120 6.38 2.37 -6.88
N GLN A 121 7.57 2.89 -6.54
CA GLN A 121 8.75 2.89 -7.40
C GLN A 121 9.16 1.48 -7.78
N TRP A 122 9.22 0.56 -6.82
CA TRP A 122 9.54 -0.84 -7.09
C TRP A 122 8.53 -1.51 -8.05
N VAL A 123 7.22 -1.26 -7.90
CA VAL A 123 6.21 -1.78 -8.86
C VAL A 123 6.42 -1.17 -10.25
N HIS A 124 6.71 0.13 -10.32
CA HIS A 124 7.00 0.82 -11.58
C HIS A 124 8.23 0.23 -12.30
N GLU A 125 9.31 -0.03 -11.58
CA GLU A 125 10.55 -0.60 -12.11
C GLU A 125 10.36 -2.03 -12.60
N ILE A 126 9.67 -2.87 -11.82
CA ILE A 126 9.49 -4.29 -12.12
C ILE A 126 8.47 -4.53 -13.23
N LYS A 127 7.33 -3.82 -13.19
CA LYS A 127 6.24 -3.98 -14.18
C LYS A 127 5.52 -2.65 -14.41
N ARG A 128 6.17 -1.75 -15.15
CA ARG A 128 5.62 -0.43 -15.53
C ARG A 128 4.22 -0.50 -16.14
N CYS A 129 3.92 -1.54 -16.92
CA CYS A 129 2.60 -1.71 -17.54
C CYS A 129 1.47 -1.74 -16.51
N LEU A 130 1.68 -2.33 -15.31
CA LEU A 130 0.66 -2.41 -14.27
C LEU A 130 0.24 -1.04 -13.73
N MET A 131 1.11 -0.03 -13.83
CA MET A 131 0.78 1.33 -13.43
C MET A 131 -0.17 2.01 -14.43
N ASN A 132 -0.20 1.54 -15.68
CA ASN A 132 -0.98 2.12 -16.78
C ASN A 132 -2.27 1.34 -17.11
N VAL A 133 -2.41 0.13 -16.55
CA VAL A 133 -3.59 -0.74 -16.71
C VAL A 133 -4.84 -0.07 -16.13
N ASP A 134 -6.00 -0.44 -16.66
CA ASP A 134 -7.33 0.03 -16.24
C ASP A 134 -7.42 1.57 -16.20
N TYR A 135 -6.95 2.24 -17.25
CA TYR A 135 -6.95 3.70 -17.35
C TYR A 135 -6.15 4.35 -16.21
N TYR A 136 -4.89 3.92 -16.02
CA TYR A 136 -3.98 4.47 -15.00
C TYR A 136 -4.52 4.36 -13.56
N ALA A 137 -5.32 3.33 -13.25
CA ALA A 137 -6.02 3.27 -11.96
C ALA A 137 -5.05 3.24 -10.77
N ALA A 138 -3.89 2.58 -10.90
CA ALA A 138 -2.87 2.59 -9.85
C ALA A 138 -2.21 3.97 -9.69
N VAL A 139 -1.94 4.69 -10.78
CA VAL A 139 -1.40 6.06 -10.74
C VAL A 139 -2.39 7.02 -10.09
N TYR A 140 -3.67 6.95 -10.45
CA TYR A 140 -4.71 7.77 -9.81
C TYR A 140 -4.89 7.44 -8.33
N LYS A 141 -4.86 6.16 -7.95
CA LYS A 141 -4.90 5.77 -6.52
C LYS A 141 -3.69 6.27 -5.75
N THR A 142 -2.51 6.22 -6.37
CA THR A 142 -1.29 6.78 -5.77
C THR A 142 -1.41 8.28 -5.60
N PHE A 143 -1.88 9.00 -6.63
CA PHE A 143 -2.07 10.44 -6.57
C PHE A 143 -3.10 10.83 -5.51
N GLU A 144 -4.28 10.21 -5.51
CA GLU A 144 -5.34 10.47 -4.53
C GLU A 144 -4.81 10.31 -3.10
N ALA A 145 -4.12 9.20 -2.81
CA ALA A 145 -3.60 8.92 -1.49
C ALA A 145 -2.43 9.83 -1.07
N SER A 146 -1.54 10.20 -1.98
CA SER A 146 -0.40 11.09 -1.68
C SER A 146 -0.82 12.56 -1.58
N ALA A 147 -1.63 13.04 -2.52
CA ALA A 147 -2.15 14.40 -2.55
C ALA A 147 -3.04 14.70 -1.34
N SER A 148 -3.90 13.77 -0.92
CA SER A 148 -4.75 13.94 0.28
C SER A 148 -3.96 13.96 1.59
N ARG A 149 -2.71 13.47 1.60
CA ARG A 149 -1.81 13.49 2.76
C ARG A 149 -0.78 14.62 2.73
N GLY A 150 -0.71 15.38 1.64
CA GLY A 150 0.31 16.41 1.47
C GLY A 150 1.70 15.84 1.15
N ASP A 151 1.80 14.59 0.69
CA ASP A 151 3.08 13.97 0.31
C ASP A 151 3.57 14.52 -1.04
N LEU A 152 4.18 15.70 -0.97
CA LEU A 152 4.74 16.40 -2.13
C LEU A 152 5.77 15.56 -2.87
N ARG A 153 6.57 14.74 -2.16
CA ARG A 153 7.63 13.95 -2.79
C ARG A 153 7.05 12.89 -3.73
N THR A 154 6.00 12.19 -3.29
CA THR A 154 5.32 11.21 -4.14
C THR A 154 4.60 11.87 -5.30
N VAL A 155 3.94 13.01 -5.07
CA VAL A 155 3.28 13.78 -6.15
C VAL A 155 4.30 14.26 -7.19
N GLN A 156 5.44 14.78 -6.77
CA GLN A 156 6.53 15.20 -7.65
C GLN A 156 7.02 14.05 -8.53
N TRP A 157 7.23 12.89 -7.94
CA TRP A 157 7.63 11.70 -8.68
C TRP A 157 6.56 11.28 -9.70
N LEU A 158 5.27 11.26 -9.31
CA LEU A 158 4.17 10.90 -10.20
C LEU A 158 4.05 11.84 -11.40
N VAL A 159 3.98 13.15 -11.17
CA VAL A 159 3.79 14.13 -12.23
C VAL A 159 4.95 14.12 -13.24
N ARG A 160 6.19 13.98 -12.75
CA ARG A 160 7.38 13.86 -13.61
C ARG A 160 7.42 12.55 -14.40
N THR A 161 6.95 11.46 -13.81
CA THR A 161 7.00 10.13 -14.42
C THR A 161 5.87 9.91 -15.43
N TYR A 162 4.72 10.57 -15.21
CA TYR A 162 3.49 10.40 -15.97
C TYR A 162 2.99 11.74 -16.54
N GLU A 163 3.82 12.43 -17.33
CA GLU A 163 3.54 13.81 -17.81
C GLU A 163 2.18 13.98 -18.53
N ARG A 164 1.68 12.90 -19.13
CA ARG A 164 0.46 12.91 -19.95
C ARG A 164 -0.81 12.73 -19.12
N VAL A 165 -0.68 12.35 -17.84
CA VAL A 165 -1.81 12.14 -16.93
C VAL A 165 -2.30 13.48 -16.42
N VAL A 166 -3.62 13.67 -16.42
CA VAL A 166 -4.28 14.87 -15.90
C VAL A 166 -4.65 14.63 -14.44
N PHE A 167 -3.98 15.31 -13.53
CA PHE A 167 -4.17 15.16 -12.09
C PHE A 167 -5.30 16.06 -11.57
N ASP A 168 -5.95 15.64 -10.49
CA ASP A 168 -7.10 16.36 -9.95
C ASP A 168 -6.66 17.32 -8.84
N LEU A 169 -6.53 18.60 -9.20
CA LEU A 169 -6.08 19.65 -8.30
C LEU A 169 -7.03 19.88 -7.12
N SER A 170 -8.31 19.51 -7.28
CA SER A 170 -9.31 19.63 -6.21
C SER A 170 -9.04 18.73 -5.00
N ILE A 171 -8.29 17.63 -5.18
CA ILE A 171 -7.97 16.68 -4.10
C ILE A 171 -7.03 17.31 -3.06
N PRO A 172 -5.80 17.75 -3.42
CA PRO A 172 -4.92 18.40 -2.45
C PRO A 172 -5.50 19.73 -1.96
N ALA A 173 -6.23 20.46 -2.80
CA ALA A 173 -6.88 21.71 -2.41
C ALA A 173 -7.93 21.49 -1.30
N GLY A 174 -8.89 20.58 -1.51
CA GLY A 174 -9.91 20.26 -0.52
C GLY A 174 -9.35 19.61 0.76
N ALA A 175 -8.19 18.95 0.67
CA ALA A 175 -7.50 18.42 1.84
C ALA A 175 -6.64 19.48 2.60
N GLY A 176 -6.50 20.70 2.06
CA GLY A 176 -5.73 21.80 2.67
C GLY A 176 -4.22 21.76 2.40
N HIS A 177 -3.76 21.02 1.39
CA HIS A 177 -2.33 20.86 1.08
C HIS A 177 -1.86 21.89 0.05
N LEU A 178 -1.77 23.16 0.46
CA LEU A 178 -1.47 24.30 -0.42
C LEU A 178 -0.19 24.12 -1.25
N GLU A 179 0.88 23.61 -0.64
CA GLU A 179 2.16 23.42 -1.33
C GLU A 179 2.08 22.33 -2.42
N VAL A 180 1.31 21.27 -2.20
CA VAL A 180 1.03 20.25 -3.23
C VAL A 180 0.20 20.86 -4.36
N THR A 181 -0.83 21.64 -4.02
CA THR A 181 -1.69 22.33 -4.99
C THR A 181 -0.88 23.28 -5.88
N LYS A 182 -0.07 24.18 -5.28
CA LYS A 182 0.81 25.09 -6.03
C LYS A 182 1.73 24.33 -6.98
N TRP A 183 2.40 23.30 -6.46
CA TRP A 183 3.37 22.56 -7.24
C TRP A 183 2.75 21.86 -8.46
N ILE A 184 1.56 21.25 -8.31
CA ILE A 184 0.83 20.63 -9.43
C ILE A 184 0.37 21.69 -10.43
N TRP A 185 -0.12 22.83 -9.95
CA TRP A 185 -0.55 23.93 -10.82
C TRP A 185 0.60 24.44 -11.71
N GLU A 186 1.83 24.53 -11.17
CA GLU A 186 3.02 24.98 -11.90
C GLU A 186 3.61 23.94 -12.85
N HIS A 187 3.62 22.66 -12.45
CA HIS A 187 4.44 21.63 -13.11
C HIS A 187 3.65 20.50 -13.76
N GLY A 188 2.34 20.40 -13.50
CA GLY A 188 1.51 19.27 -13.90
C GLY A 188 0.43 19.63 -14.91
N ARG A 189 -0.08 18.61 -15.61
CA ARG A 189 -1.39 18.71 -16.26
C ARG A 189 -2.45 18.48 -15.20
N TYR A 190 -3.41 19.39 -15.10
CA TYR A 190 -4.42 19.30 -14.08
C TYR A 190 -5.82 19.59 -14.59
N ARG A 191 -6.79 19.15 -13.79
CA ARG A 191 -8.16 19.64 -13.80
C ARG A 191 -8.50 20.12 -12.39
N CYS A 192 -9.29 21.16 -12.29
CA CYS A 192 -9.88 21.61 -11.03
C CYS A 192 -11.40 21.39 -11.11
N ARG A 193 -11.97 20.72 -10.11
CA ARG A 193 -13.43 20.52 -10.04
C ARG A 193 -14.09 21.75 -9.39
N SER A 194 -15.34 22.00 -9.75
CA SER A 194 -16.09 23.16 -9.22
C SER A 194 -16.31 23.11 -7.71
N ASN A 195 -16.35 21.92 -7.10
CA ASN A 195 -16.55 21.75 -5.66
C ASN A 195 -15.28 22.00 -4.83
N ALA A 196 -14.13 22.32 -5.44
CA ALA A 196 -12.90 22.61 -4.72
C ALA A 196 -13.07 23.81 -3.77
N ALA A 197 -13.74 24.88 -4.23
CA ALA A 197 -14.05 26.05 -3.40
C ALA A 197 -14.91 25.67 -2.19
N ASP A 198 -15.96 24.87 -2.37
CA ASP A 198 -16.86 24.50 -1.28
C ASP A 198 -16.13 23.75 -0.16
N GLU A 199 -15.27 22.79 -0.51
CA GLU A 199 -14.47 22.03 0.46
C GLU A 199 -13.44 22.91 1.18
N VAL A 200 -12.82 23.86 0.47
CA VAL A 200 -11.88 24.82 1.06
C VAL A 200 -12.60 25.81 1.98
N ALA A 201 -13.78 26.30 1.60
CA ALA A 201 -14.60 27.20 2.40
C ALA A 201 -15.08 26.54 3.69
N LYS A 202 -15.56 25.29 3.64
CA LYS A 202 -15.96 24.50 4.83
C LYS A 202 -14.84 24.36 5.85
N ARG A 203 -13.58 24.43 5.41
CA ARG A 203 -12.40 24.34 6.27
C ARG A 203 -11.92 25.69 6.82
N GLY A 204 -12.46 26.81 6.34
CA GLY A 204 -11.97 28.15 6.67
C GLY A 204 -10.55 28.43 6.15
N ASP A 205 -10.10 27.72 5.11
CA ASP A 205 -8.72 27.83 4.60
C ASP A 205 -8.60 29.02 3.62
N LEU A 206 -8.49 30.21 4.20
CA LEU A 206 -8.45 31.47 3.45
C LEU A 206 -7.26 31.55 2.48
N GLU A 207 -6.10 31.01 2.84
CA GLU A 207 -4.90 31.06 1.99
C GLU A 207 -5.05 30.16 0.76
N MET A 208 -5.59 28.95 0.93
CA MET A 208 -5.97 28.11 -0.20
C MET A 208 -7.05 28.78 -1.06
N MET A 209 -8.05 29.41 -0.45
CA MET A 209 -9.11 30.08 -1.19
C MET A 209 -8.58 31.23 -2.04
N LYS A 210 -7.74 32.11 -1.45
CA LYS A 210 -7.04 33.17 -2.18
C LYS A 210 -6.23 32.60 -3.34
N PHE A 211 -5.54 31.48 -3.14
CA PHE A 211 -4.79 30.82 -4.21
C PHE A 211 -5.72 30.34 -5.34
N LEU A 212 -6.82 29.66 -5.03
CA LEU A 212 -7.77 29.16 -6.03
C LEU A 212 -8.42 30.30 -6.83
N VAL A 213 -8.84 31.37 -6.15
CA VAL A 213 -9.48 32.54 -6.77
C VAL A 213 -8.47 33.34 -7.59
N GLY A 214 -7.27 33.58 -7.05
CA GLY A 214 -6.21 34.34 -7.70
C GLY A 214 -5.70 33.72 -9.01
N HIS A 215 -5.88 32.42 -9.20
CA HIS A 215 -5.52 31.68 -10.41
C HIS A 215 -6.72 31.26 -11.26
N SER A 216 -7.92 31.80 -10.99
CA SER A 216 -9.16 31.48 -11.73
C SER A 216 -9.47 29.97 -11.78
N LEU A 217 -9.13 29.24 -10.71
CA LEU A 217 -9.34 27.79 -10.61
C LEU A 217 -10.77 27.43 -10.18
N VAL A 218 -11.58 28.43 -9.84
CA VAL A 218 -12.97 28.34 -9.40
C VAL A 218 -13.79 29.45 -10.05
N LYS A 219 -15.06 29.17 -10.35
CA LYS A 219 -15.92 30.09 -11.11
C LYS A 219 -16.44 31.28 -10.29
N ASP A 220 -16.77 31.06 -9.01
CA ASP A 220 -17.44 32.06 -8.15
C ASP A 220 -16.56 32.43 -6.93
N GLY A 221 -15.46 33.14 -7.19
CA GLY A 221 -14.43 33.40 -6.17
C GLY A 221 -14.82 34.36 -5.03
N SER A 222 -15.75 35.28 -5.25
CA SER A 222 -16.16 36.27 -4.24
C SER A 222 -16.96 35.64 -3.10
N SER A 223 -18.01 34.89 -3.43
CA SER A 223 -18.82 34.14 -2.44
C SER A 223 -17.98 33.12 -1.65
N ALA A 224 -17.04 32.47 -2.34
CA ALA A 224 -16.18 31.46 -1.74
C ALA A 224 -15.19 32.06 -0.71
N LEU A 225 -14.69 33.28 -0.93
CA LEU A 225 -13.83 33.99 0.01
C LEU A 225 -14.58 34.43 1.27
N ASP A 226 -15.79 34.96 1.12
CA ASP A 226 -16.62 35.38 2.24
C ASP A 226 -16.99 34.17 3.13
N LEU A 227 -17.31 33.03 2.51
CA LEU A 227 -17.59 31.78 3.23
C LEU A 227 -16.36 31.24 3.97
N ALA A 228 -15.16 31.34 3.38
CA ALA A 228 -13.93 30.89 4.02
C ALA A 228 -13.49 31.80 5.19
N ALA A 229 -13.86 33.09 5.16
CA ALA A 229 -13.52 34.06 6.21
C ALA A 229 -14.49 34.05 7.41
N GLY A 230 -15.69 33.48 7.25
CA GLY A 230 -16.76 33.50 8.26
C GLY A 230 -16.89 32.23 9.13
N GLY A 231 -16.07 31.20 8.90
CA GLY A 231 -16.03 29.97 9.70
C GLY A 231 -14.93 29.99 10.76
#